data_AF-A0A9D1F0E6-F1
#
_entry.id   AF-A0A9D1F0E6-F1
#
_cell.length_a   1.000
_cell.length_b   1.000
_cell.length_c   1.000
_cell.angle_alpha   90.00
_cell.angle_beta   90.00
_cell.angle_gamma   90.00
#
_symmetry.space_group_name_H-M   'P 1'
#
loop_
_entity.id
_entity.type
_entity.pdbx_description
1 polymer ?
#
loop_
_entity_poly.entity_id
_entity_poly.type
_entity_poly.pdbx_seq_one_letter_code
_entity_poly.pdbx_strand_id
1 'polypeptide(L)'
;MKERIILFTIIFGLGVFLYIFQSYFNTVWGLAFLCLCMTIYAIFTNLAYNLKKRKLRKYPQVINEDYKPFVTVMIPAHNEEDVIANTVENILQMDYENFEIIVIDDRSTDNTASVIKDLENRYPKVKTLIRQQGAFPGKSAVLNDAFKMAHGDAVLVFDADATVEPDFLSKLVPELEPKDVGAVQARKVIRNRNQNLLTRCQNNEYTMDTYFQAGRDSVKGAVELRGNGELIKREALEDIDGWNNYTIVDDLDMSTRLHIRGWDVRYCIDAVVYEEGITYLWPLFRQRRRWLEGTIRRYLEYSGAALTSKKMSLRAKLDMTAYISQFIMPLWFLMELTIRIFKVFAKDASPHMLFSSIIIGVVIGAGFFMAARYSLRRYDFMPRLDATFEALETSIYLFIIWFPLVFYIGFKILFMKKNMNWGKTAHGLVKEEEASIKAFIKKELEKTKNYTKEYTEKLKQKLAEKGEK
;
A
#
# COMPACT_ATOMS: atom_id res chain seq x y z
N MET A 1 -1.82 -13.50 20.52
CA MET A 1 -2.71 -14.67 20.69
C MET A 1 -4.12 -14.39 20.16
N LYS A 2 -4.75 -13.27 20.54
CA LYS A 2 -6.07 -12.81 20.04
C LYS A 2 -6.23 -12.90 18.53
N GLU A 3 -5.34 -12.27 17.75
CA GLU A 3 -5.39 -12.28 16.27
C GLU A 3 -5.45 -13.71 15.69
N ARG A 4 -4.69 -14.65 16.29
CA ARG A 4 -4.66 -16.05 15.84
C ARG A 4 -5.98 -16.76 16.07
N ILE A 5 -6.57 -16.56 17.25
CA ILE A 5 -7.84 -17.16 17.62
C ILE A 5 -8.92 -16.64 16.68
N ILE A 6 -8.98 -15.31 16.47
CA ILE A 6 -9.97 -14.69 15.57
C ILE A 6 -9.80 -15.22 14.14
N LEU A 7 -8.57 -15.21 13.61
CA LEU A 7 -8.32 -15.69 12.26
C LEU A 7 -8.65 -17.18 12.12
N PHE A 8 -8.28 -18.01 13.10
CA PHE A 8 -8.63 -19.43 13.11
C PHE A 8 -10.15 -19.62 13.13
N THR A 9 -10.88 -18.89 13.97
CA THR A 9 -12.35 -18.93 14.02
C THR A 9 -12.97 -18.53 12.69
N ILE A 10 -12.45 -17.49 12.03
CA ILE A 10 -12.92 -17.07 10.69
C ILE A 10 -12.67 -18.16 9.65
N ILE A 11 -11.44 -18.70 9.58
CA ILE A 11 -11.08 -19.74 8.59
C ILE A 11 -11.86 -21.02 8.85
N PHE A 12 -11.93 -21.47 10.11
CA PHE A 12 -12.66 -22.68 10.50
C PHE A 12 -14.16 -22.51 10.24
N GLY A 13 -14.74 -21.38 10.66
CA GLY A 13 -16.15 -21.06 10.42
C GLY A 13 -16.48 -20.99 8.93
N LEU A 14 -15.61 -20.36 8.12
CA LEU A 14 -15.75 -20.35 6.66
C LEU A 14 -15.65 -21.76 6.08
N GLY A 15 -14.74 -22.60 6.58
CA GLY A 15 -14.59 -23.98 6.13
C GLY A 15 -15.81 -24.85 6.44
N VAL A 16 -16.35 -24.76 7.65
CA VAL A 16 -17.59 -25.45 8.05
C VAL A 16 -18.77 -24.95 7.24
N PHE A 17 -18.92 -23.63 7.11
CA PHE A 17 -19.96 -23.01 6.29
C PHE A 17 -19.89 -23.51 4.86
N LEU A 18 -18.71 -23.47 4.24
CA LEU A 18 -18.52 -23.95 2.88
C LEU A 18 -18.88 -25.43 2.79
N TYR A 19 -18.32 -26.30 3.63
CA TYR A 19 -18.59 -27.73 3.61
C TYR A 19 -20.10 -28.04 3.68
N ILE A 20 -20.81 -27.43 4.63
CA ILE A 20 -22.27 -27.59 4.77
C ILE A 20 -22.99 -27.03 3.54
N PHE A 21 -22.66 -25.79 3.13
CA PHE A 21 -23.28 -25.15 1.98
C PHE A 21 -23.10 -25.97 0.70
N GLN A 22 -21.91 -26.54 0.46
CA GLN A 22 -21.64 -27.39 -0.71
C GLN A 22 -22.47 -28.68 -0.73
N SER A 23 -22.99 -29.12 0.41
CA SER A 23 -23.81 -30.34 0.51
C SER A 23 -25.25 -30.10 0.10
N TYR A 24 -25.72 -28.85 0.14
CA TYR A 24 -27.10 -28.48 -0.20
C TYR A 24 -27.19 -27.59 -1.45
N PHE A 25 -26.15 -26.81 -1.75
CA PHE A 25 -26.12 -25.84 -2.83
C PHE A 25 -24.82 -25.93 -3.63
N ASN A 26 -24.90 -25.58 -4.91
CA ASN A 26 -23.69 -25.41 -5.71
C ASN A 26 -22.94 -24.16 -5.23
N THR A 27 -21.67 -24.29 -4.81
CA THR A 27 -20.87 -23.16 -4.29
C THR A 27 -20.68 -22.02 -5.28
N VAL A 28 -20.90 -22.28 -6.57
CA VAL A 28 -20.98 -21.23 -7.59
C VAL A 28 -21.95 -20.13 -7.18
N TRP A 29 -23.06 -20.47 -6.51
CA TRP A 29 -24.02 -19.48 -6.02
C TRP A 29 -23.49 -18.64 -4.88
N GLY A 30 -22.68 -19.20 -3.97
CA GLY A 30 -22.07 -18.44 -2.88
C GLY A 30 -21.04 -17.43 -3.39
N LEU A 31 -20.17 -17.84 -4.30
CA LEU A 31 -19.23 -16.93 -4.94
C LEU A 31 -19.92 -15.93 -5.88
N ALA A 32 -20.93 -16.35 -6.63
CA ALA A 32 -21.72 -15.44 -7.47
C ALA A 32 -22.43 -14.39 -6.62
N PHE A 33 -22.96 -14.76 -5.46
CA PHE A 33 -23.55 -13.83 -4.51
C PHE A 33 -22.51 -12.84 -3.96
N LEU A 34 -21.32 -13.31 -3.58
CA LEU A 34 -20.23 -12.42 -3.13
C LEU A 34 -19.83 -11.43 -4.24
N CYS A 35 -19.61 -11.91 -5.46
CA CYS A 35 -19.30 -11.08 -6.63
C CYS A 35 -20.42 -10.08 -6.93
N LEU A 36 -21.68 -10.48 -6.80
CA LEU A 36 -22.85 -9.60 -6.94
C LEU A 36 -22.83 -8.50 -5.88
N CYS A 37 -22.62 -8.84 -4.59
CA CYS A 37 -22.52 -7.86 -3.51
C CYS A 37 -21.40 -6.84 -3.77
N MET A 38 -20.23 -7.31 -4.19
CA MET A 38 -19.10 -6.43 -4.52
C MET A 38 -19.39 -5.54 -5.74
N THR A 39 -20.05 -6.08 -6.77
CA THR A 39 -20.45 -5.34 -7.97
C THR A 39 -21.46 -4.26 -7.62
N ILE A 40 -22.47 -4.59 -6.80
CA ILE A 40 -23.43 -3.61 -6.28
C ILE A 40 -22.71 -2.52 -5.48
N TYR A 41 -21.77 -2.91 -4.61
CA TYR A 41 -20.99 -1.95 -3.83
C TYR A 41 -20.13 -1.02 -4.71
N ALA A 42 -19.48 -1.58 -5.73
CA ALA A 42 -18.70 -0.82 -6.70
C ALA A 42 -19.58 0.14 -7.51
N ILE A 43 -20.76 -0.30 -7.94
CA ILE A 43 -21.74 0.55 -8.64
C ILE A 43 -22.22 1.67 -7.72
N PHE A 44 -22.53 1.35 -6.46
CA PHE A 44 -23.00 2.32 -5.47
C PHE A 44 -21.96 3.43 -5.22
N THR A 45 -20.71 3.06 -4.94
CA THR A 45 -19.62 4.03 -4.73
C THR A 45 -19.31 4.84 -5.99
N ASN A 46 -19.34 4.21 -7.18
CA ASN A 46 -19.14 4.92 -8.44
C ASN A 46 -20.27 5.92 -8.73
N LEU A 47 -21.53 5.54 -8.46
CA LEU A 47 -22.68 6.42 -8.59
C LEU A 47 -22.59 7.60 -7.61
N ALA A 48 -22.31 7.32 -6.33
CA ALA A 48 -22.12 8.35 -5.31
C ALA A 48 -21.01 9.34 -5.70
N TYR A 49 -19.88 8.84 -6.19
CA TYR A 49 -18.78 9.66 -6.70
C TYR A 49 -19.21 10.55 -7.88
N ASN A 50 -19.91 9.98 -8.87
CA ASN A 50 -20.37 10.74 -10.03
C ASN A 50 -21.43 11.78 -9.64
N LEU A 51 -22.30 11.49 -8.69
CA LEU A 51 -23.27 12.44 -8.13
C LEU A 51 -22.58 13.56 -7.37
N LYS A 52 -21.61 13.24 -6.50
CA LYS A 52 -20.77 14.24 -5.80
C LYS A 52 -20.07 15.16 -6.80
N LYS A 53 -19.45 14.59 -7.85
CA LYS A 53 -18.79 15.36 -8.91
C LYS A 53 -19.76 16.26 -9.68
N ARG A 54 -20.95 15.77 -10.04
CA ARG A 54 -21.98 16.58 -10.70
C ARG A 54 -22.47 17.72 -9.81
N LYS A 55 -22.66 17.45 -8.52
CA LYS A 55 -23.03 18.46 -7.52
C LYS A 55 -21.96 19.54 -7.42
N LEU A 56 -20.69 19.18 -7.27
CA LEU A 56 -19.57 20.12 -7.19
C LEU A 56 -19.37 20.93 -8.48
N ARG A 57 -19.69 20.37 -9.65
CA ARG A 57 -19.69 21.15 -10.91
C ARG A 57 -20.80 22.20 -10.96
N LYS A 58 -21.99 21.88 -10.44
CA LYS A 58 -23.14 22.79 -10.43
C LYS A 58 -23.03 23.82 -9.30
N TYR A 59 -22.50 23.40 -8.17
CA TYR A 59 -22.32 24.18 -6.95
C TYR A 59 -20.90 23.92 -6.44
N PRO A 60 -19.90 24.65 -6.97
CA PRO A 60 -18.52 24.55 -6.49
C PRO A 60 -18.49 24.76 -4.97
N GLN A 61 -17.67 23.97 -4.30
CA GLN A 61 -17.44 24.18 -2.88
C GLN A 61 -16.77 25.54 -2.70
N VAL A 62 -17.34 26.37 -1.83
CA VAL A 62 -16.71 27.61 -1.42
C VAL A 62 -15.56 27.25 -0.49
N ILE A 63 -14.34 27.58 -0.89
CA ILE A 63 -13.16 27.41 -0.07
C ILE A 63 -13.15 28.55 0.95
N ASN A 64 -12.97 28.22 2.21
CA ASN A 64 -12.74 29.23 3.24
C ASN A 64 -11.28 29.66 3.21
N GLU A 65 -11.02 30.79 2.58
CA GLU A 65 -9.68 31.39 2.46
C GLU A 65 -9.06 31.79 3.82
N ASP A 66 -9.86 31.89 4.88
CA ASP A 66 -9.40 32.19 6.24
C ASP A 66 -8.96 30.92 6.99
N TYR A 67 -9.32 29.73 6.49
CA TYR A 67 -8.87 28.46 7.08
C TYR A 67 -7.44 28.14 6.65
N LYS A 68 -6.47 28.74 7.37
CA LYS A 68 -5.03 28.59 7.13
C LYS A 68 -4.29 28.11 8.40
N PRO A 69 -4.57 26.88 8.88
CA PRO A 69 -3.92 26.32 10.08
C PRO A 69 -2.39 26.32 9.93
N PHE A 70 -1.67 26.46 11.05
CA PHE A 70 -0.23 26.24 11.02
C PHE A 70 0.05 24.75 10.82
N VAL A 71 0.88 24.37 9.84
CA VAL A 71 1.16 22.97 9.51
C VAL A 71 2.59 22.60 9.92
N THR A 72 2.75 21.54 10.71
CA THR A 72 4.07 20.91 10.90
C THR A 72 4.24 19.78 9.90
N VAL A 73 5.18 19.92 8.98
CA VAL A 73 5.58 18.86 8.05
C VAL A 73 6.62 17.96 8.73
N MET A 74 6.41 16.66 8.76
CA MET A 74 7.33 15.67 9.33
C MET A 74 7.88 14.75 8.25
N ILE A 75 9.20 14.62 8.21
CA ILE A 75 9.91 13.81 7.22
C ILE A 75 10.88 12.86 7.96
N PRO A 76 10.44 11.64 8.32
CA PRO A 76 11.31 10.63 8.90
C PRO A 76 12.27 10.05 7.85
N ALA A 77 13.55 9.92 8.20
CA ALA A 77 14.62 9.43 7.36
C ALA A 77 15.45 8.37 8.11
N HIS A 78 15.85 7.29 7.42
CA HIS A 78 16.78 6.29 7.91
C HIS A 78 17.66 5.79 6.76
N ASN A 79 18.91 6.24 6.73
CA ASN A 79 19.83 6.04 5.62
C ASN A 79 19.28 6.56 4.27
N GLU A 80 19.00 7.86 4.20
CA GLU A 80 18.39 8.54 3.05
C GLU A 80 19.22 9.74 2.58
N GLU A 81 20.55 9.67 2.75
CA GLU A 81 21.48 10.77 2.40
C GLU A 81 21.37 11.23 0.93
N ASP A 82 21.01 10.31 0.03
CA ASP A 82 20.90 10.55 -1.42
C ASP A 82 19.65 11.35 -1.82
N VAL A 83 18.58 11.32 -1.02
CA VAL A 83 17.25 11.82 -1.42
C VAL A 83 16.72 12.94 -0.52
N ILE A 84 17.07 12.94 0.77
CA ILE A 84 16.42 13.78 1.77
C ILE A 84 16.54 15.29 1.50
N ALA A 85 17.69 15.73 0.98
CA ALA A 85 17.91 17.15 0.65
C ALA A 85 16.96 17.63 -0.45
N ASN A 86 16.81 16.84 -1.52
CA ASN A 86 15.92 17.18 -2.64
C ASN A 86 14.46 17.25 -2.18
N THR A 87 14.05 16.32 -1.30
CA THR A 87 12.69 16.29 -0.73
C THR A 87 12.40 17.54 0.10
N VAL A 88 13.31 17.93 1.00
CA VAL A 88 13.15 19.13 1.83
C VAL A 88 13.12 20.40 0.96
N GLU A 89 14.03 20.52 0.00
CA GLU A 89 14.08 21.68 -0.90
C GLU A 89 12.82 21.77 -1.79
N ASN A 90 12.27 20.65 -2.24
CA ASN A 90 10.99 20.63 -2.96
C ASN A 90 9.80 21.03 -2.07
N ILE A 91 9.72 20.53 -0.84
CA ILE A 91 8.64 20.87 0.11
C ILE A 91 8.68 22.37 0.49
N LEU A 92 9.87 22.97 0.56
CA LEU A 92 10.03 24.41 0.79
C LEU A 92 9.44 25.28 -0.34
N GLN A 93 9.19 24.71 -1.53
CA GLN A 93 8.60 25.42 -2.68
C GLN A 93 7.06 25.44 -2.67
N MET A 94 6.40 24.84 -1.67
CA MET A 94 4.94 24.89 -1.57
C MET A 94 4.44 26.33 -1.44
N ASP A 95 3.32 26.64 -2.10
CA ASP A 95 2.69 27.96 -2.15
C ASP A 95 1.86 28.31 -0.89
N TYR A 96 2.14 27.64 0.22
CA TYR A 96 1.47 27.81 1.50
C TYR A 96 2.45 28.40 2.51
N GLU A 97 2.14 29.53 3.14
CA GLU A 97 3.13 30.21 3.98
C GLU A 97 3.24 29.65 5.41
N ASN A 98 2.12 29.19 5.97
CA ASN A 98 1.95 28.87 7.40
C ASN A 98 2.43 27.45 7.75
N PHE A 99 3.71 27.13 7.53
CA PHE A 99 4.24 25.81 7.89
C PHE A 99 5.70 25.84 8.37
N GLU A 100 6.05 24.81 9.14
CA GLU A 100 7.42 24.42 9.50
C GLU A 100 7.71 23.00 9.00
N ILE A 101 8.99 22.63 8.92
CA ILE A 101 9.45 21.28 8.57
C ILE A 101 10.29 20.73 9.71
N ILE A 102 9.97 19.52 10.18
CA ILE A 102 10.79 18.73 11.08
C ILE A 102 11.32 17.54 10.30
N VAL A 103 12.63 17.51 10.09
CA VAL A 103 13.32 16.39 9.44
C VAL A 103 13.94 15.51 10.53
N ILE A 104 13.64 14.21 10.50
CA ILE A 104 13.99 13.31 11.61
C ILE A 104 14.94 12.23 11.15
N ASP A 105 16.14 12.18 11.72
CA ASP A 105 17.06 11.06 11.54
C ASP A 105 16.74 9.94 12.54
N ASP A 106 16.28 8.78 12.04
CA ASP A 106 16.07 7.57 12.85
C ASP A 106 17.34 6.72 12.92
N ARG A 107 18.38 7.22 13.59
CA ARG A 107 19.58 6.42 13.92
C ARG A 107 20.32 5.94 12.66
N SER A 108 20.47 6.82 11.68
CA SER A 108 21.15 6.46 10.43
C SER A 108 22.61 6.08 10.67
N THR A 109 23.13 5.26 9.77
CA THR A 109 24.53 4.83 9.72
C THR A 109 25.30 5.50 8.58
N ASP A 110 24.61 6.16 7.67
CA ASP A 110 25.18 6.99 6.59
C ASP A 110 25.26 8.48 7.00
N ASN A 111 25.46 9.41 6.05
CA ASN A 111 25.55 10.84 6.33
C ASN A 111 24.20 11.56 6.47
N THR A 112 23.07 10.86 6.58
CA THR A 112 21.73 11.48 6.68
C THR A 112 21.68 12.54 7.78
N ALA A 113 22.17 12.23 8.99
CA ALA A 113 22.18 13.18 10.11
C ALA A 113 22.95 14.48 9.80
N SER A 114 24.07 14.38 9.09
CA SER A 114 24.86 15.54 8.67
C SER A 114 24.13 16.38 7.62
N VAL A 115 23.52 15.71 6.62
CA VAL A 115 22.76 16.37 5.54
C VAL A 115 21.58 17.17 6.13
N ILE A 116 20.80 16.57 7.03
CA ILE A 116 19.65 17.28 7.59
C ILE A 116 20.07 18.45 8.48
N LYS A 117 21.22 18.35 9.15
CA LYS A 117 21.74 19.45 9.98
C LYS A 117 22.17 20.65 9.15
N ASP A 118 22.76 20.40 7.98
CA ASP A 118 23.05 21.45 7.00
C ASP A 118 21.76 22.14 6.50
N LEU A 119 20.69 21.38 6.23
CA LEU A 119 19.39 21.94 5.84
C LEU A 119 18.80 22.86 6.92
N GLU A 120 18.86 22.48 8.20
CA GLU A 120 18.42 23.35 9.30
C GLU A 120 19.23 24.65 9.40
N ASN A 121 20.53 24.61 9.12
CA ASN A 121 21.36 25.82 9.10
C ASN A 121 21.03 26.73 7.90
N ARG A 122 20.68 26.15 6.75
CA ARG A 122 20.35 26.88 5.52
C ARG A 122 18.94 27.47 5.52
N TYR A 123 17.97 26.80 6.11
CA TYR A 123 16.55 27.12 5.97
C TYR A 123 15.87 27.39 7.33
N PRO A 124 15.41 28.62 7.61
CA PRO A 124 14.79 28.97 8.90
C PRO A 124 13.54 28.16 9.28
N LYS A 125 12.80 27.67 8.27
CA LYS A 125 11.60 26.83 8.45
C LYS A 125 11.92 25.38 8.81
N VAL A 126 13.18 24.95 8.72
CA VAL A 126 13.59 23.55 8.94
C VAL A 126 14.14 23.39 10.36
N LYS A 127 13.68 22.36 11.05
CA LYS A 127 14.19 21.86 12.32
C LYS A 127 14.60 20.41 12.18
N THR A 128 15.61 20.00 12.94
CA THR A 128 16.06 18.61 12.93
C THR A 128 15.84 17.91 14.26
N LEU A 129 15.52 16.62 14.19
CA LEU A 129 15.53 15.72 15.33
C LEU A 129 16.44 14.53 15.01
N ILE A 130 17.55 14.39 15.73
CA ILE A 130 18.46 13.24 15.59
C ILE A 130 18.16 12.26 16.73
N ARG A 131 17.65 11.08 16.40
CA ARG A 131 17.29 10.07 17.41
C ARG A 131 18.51 9.29 17.86
N GLN A 132 18.59 9.01 19.16
CA GLN A 132 19.69 8.23 19.75
C GLN A 132 19.60 6.75 19.34
N GLN A 133 20.73 6.05 19.23
CA GLN A 133 20.80 4.64 18.78
C GLN A 133 19.92 3.65 19.57
N GLY A 134 19.62 3.95 20.85
CA GLY A 134 18.73 3.15 21.69
C GLY A 134 17.23 3.48 21.58
N ALA A 135 16.85 4.45 20.76
CA ALA A 135 15.45 4.86 20.59
C ALA A 135 14.59 3.74 19.99
N PHE A 136 13.30 3.73 20.34
CA PHE A 136 12.37 2.71 19.85
C PHE A 136 12.29 2.75 18.31
N PRO A 137 12.46 1.61 17.60
CA PRO A 137 12.56 1.60 16.16
C PRO A 137 11.20 1.75 15.46
N GLY A 138 11.23 2.20 14.20
CA GLY A 138 10.06 2.22 13.32
C GLY A 138 9.39 3.58 13.22
N LYS A 139 8.78 3.83 12.06
CA LYS A 139 8.24 5.14 11.66
C LYS A 139 7.30 5.76 12.70
N SER A 140 6.42 4.97 13.30
CA SER A 140 5.51 5.44 14.36
C SER A 140 6.23 6.08 15.54
N ALA A 141 7.32 5.48 16.01
CA ALA A 141 8.07 6.01 17.14
C ALA A 141 8.85 7.27 16.77
N VAL A 142 9.36 7.33 15.54
CA VAL A 142 10.00 8.52 14.97
C VAL A 142 9.02 9.69 14.93
N LEU A 143 7.81 9.47 14.41
CA LEU A 143 6.76 10.48 14.32
C LEU A 143 6.26 10.92 15.70
N ASN A 144 6.08 9.99 16.64
CA ASN A 144 5.71 10.32 18.02
C ASN A 144 6.77 11.16 18.75
N ASP A 145 8.06 10.91 18.52
CA ASP A 145 9.13 11.72 19.11
C ASP A 145 9.16 13.12 18.49
N ALA A 146 8.98 13.22 17.18
CA ALA A 146 8.89 14.49 16.45
C ALA A 146 7.67 15.33 16.87
N PHE A 147 6.54 14.68 17.13
CA PHE A 147 5.29 15.35 17.48
C PHE A 147 5.37 16.14 18.78
N LYS A 148 6.26 15.76 19.70
CA LYS A 148 6.51 16.48 20.96
C LYS A 148 7.08 17.89 20.75
N MET A 149 7.71 18.15 19.61
CA MET A 149 8.28 19.47 19.27
C MET A 149 7.54 20.15 18.10
N ALA A 150 6.47 19.54 17.59
CA ALA A 150 5.63 20.11 16.55
C ALA A 150 4.70 21.18 17.12
N HIS A 151 4.54 22.31 16.42
CA HIS A 151 3.65 23.40 16.85
C HIS A 151 2.38 23.55 15.99
N GLY A 152 2.31 22.88 14.84
CA GLY A 152 1.20 23.00 13.90
C GLY A 152 -0.14 22.51 14.43
N ASP A 153 -1.22 23.22 14.11
CA ASP A 153 -2.61 22.79 14.32
C ASP A 153 -2.95 21.54 13.47
N ALA A 154 -2.16 21.29 12.43
CA ALA A 154 -2.16 20.06 11.66
C ALA A 154 -0.74 19.54 11.43
N VAL A 155 -0.62 18.22 11.24
CA VAL A 155 0.62 17.52 10.96
C VAL A 155 0.53 16.89 9.58
N LEU A 156 1.50 17.16 8.72
CA LEU A 156 1.64 16.55 7.40
C LEU A 156 2.83 15.59 7.40
N VAL A 157 2.61 14.34 7.03
CA VAL A 157 3.70 13.35 6.96
C VAL A 157 4.08 13.06 5.51
N PHE A 158 5.38 13.12 5.23
CA PHE A 158 5.96 12.68 3.96
C PHE A 158 7.02 11.61 4.18
N ASP A 159 7.21 10.73 3.20
CA ASP A 159 8.40 9.88 3.15
C ASP A 159 9.63 10.68 2.68
N ALA A 160 10.84 10.18 2.97
CA ALA A 160 12.10 10.88 2.68
C ALA A 160 12.41 11.07 1.19
N ASP A 161 11.72 10.36 0.30
CA ASP A 161 11.84 10.44 -1.16
C ASP A 161 10.65 11.14 -1.83
N ALA A 162 9.77 11.75 -1.04
CA ALA A 162 8.56 12.40 -1.52
C ALA A 162 8.87 13.64 -2.38
N THR A 163 8.06 13.84 -3.41
CA THR A 163 8.03 15.10 -4.17
C THR A 163 6.60 15.53 -4.42
N VAL A 164 6.35 16.84 -4.43
CA VAL A 164 5.02 17.44 -4.57
C VAL A 164 5.07 18.65 -5.50
N GLU A 165 3.90 18.99 -6.04
CA GLU A 165 3.70 20.25 -6.77
C GLU A 165 3.59 21.43 -5.79
N PRO A 166 3.90 22.67 -6.21
CA PRO A 166 3.82 23.85 -5.34
C PRO A 166 2.44 24.03 -4.68
N ASP A 167 1.36 23.69 -5.39
CA ASP A 167 -0.03 23.85 -4.92
C ASP A 167 -0.54 22.70 -4.03
N PHE A 168 0.33 21.76 -3.63
CA PHE A 168 -0.03 20.55 -2.89
C PHE A 168 -0.79 20.85 -1.60
N LEU A 169 -0.22 21.70 -0.74
CA LEU A 169 -0.80 21.96 0.58
C LEU A 169 -2.05 22.83 0.47
N SER A 170 -2.06 23.79 -0.45
CA SER A 170 -3.22 24.64 -0.73
C SER A 170 -4.44 23.86 -1.24
N LYS A 171 -4.23 22.71 -1.91
CA LYS A 171 -5.31 21.78 -2.28
C LYS A 171 -5.73 20.85 -1.14
N LEU A 172 -4.83 20.54 -0.22
CA LEU A 172 -5.06 19.53 0.83
C LEU A 172 -5.73 20.12 2.08
N VAL A 173 -5.30 21.32 2.50
CA VAL A 173 -5.79 22.03 3.70
C VAL A 173 -7.31 22.24 3.71
N PRO A 174 -7.97 22.68 2.61
CA PRO A 174 -9.41 22.93 2.61
C PRO A 174 -10.26 21.67 2.94
N GLU A 175 -9.77 20.47 2.61
CA GLU A 175 -10.48 19.23 2.94
C GLU A 175 -10.44 18.90 4.44
N LEU A 176 -9.53 19.49 5.22
CA LEU A 176 -9.39 19.31 6.67
C LEU A 176 -10.30 20.25 7.48
N GLU A 177 -10.81 21.32 6.86
CA GLU A 177 -11.64 22.35 7.50
C GLU A 177 -12.85 21.78 8.28
N PRO A 178 -13.64 20.84 7.73
CA PRO A 178 -14.83 20.38 8.42
C PRO A 178 -14.49 19.83 9.82
N LYS A 179 -15.31 20.17 10.81
CA LYS A 179 -15.06 19.82 12.22
C LYS A 179 -15.02 18.31 12.46
N ASP A 180 -15.76 17.53 11.67
CA ASP A 180 -15.78 16.07 11.77
C ASP A 180 -14.59 15.39 11.09
N VAL A 181 -13.80 16.11 10.29
CA VAL A 181 -12.66 15.53 9.56
C VAL A 181 -11.42 15.56 10.43
N GLY A 182 -10.86 14.39 10.70
CA GLY A 182 -9.62 14.24 11.47
C GLY A 182 -8.37 14.14 10.60
N ALA A 183 -8.49 13.68 9.36
CA ALA A 183 -7.36 13.57 8.44
C ALA A 183 -7.77 13.61 6.96
N VAL A 184 -6.80 13.91 6.10
CA VAL A 184 -6.93 13.91 4.64
C VAL A 184 -5.74 13.17 4.03
N GLN A 185 -6.00 12.20 3.16
CA GLN A 185 -4.98 11.49 2.38
C GLN A 185 -4.87 12.11 0.98
N ALA A 186 -3.66 12.49 0.58
CA ALA A 186 -3.35 12.87 -0.79
C ALA A 186 -3.25 11.66 -1.73
N ARG A 187 -3.36 11.90 -3.04
CA ARG A 187 -3.15 10.86 -4.05
C ARG A 187 -1.67 10.49 -4.16
N LYS A 188 -1.35 9.20 -4.15
CA LYS A 188 0.01 8.69 -4.38
C LYS A 188 0.24 8.34 -5.85
N VAL A 189 1.41 8.68 -6.38
CA VAL A 189 1.82 8.37 -7.76
C VAL A 189 3.29 7.92 -7.78
N ILE A 190 3.61 6.92 -8.62
CA ILE A 190 5.00 6.47 -8.78
C ILE A 190 5.71 7.35 -9.81
N ARG A 191 6.73 8.09 -9.37
CA ARG A 191 7.47 9.03 -10.22
C ARG A 191 8.20 8.34 -11.38
N ASN A 192 8.90 7.24 -11.08
CA ASN A 192 9.67 6.45 -12.03
C ASN A 192 8.83 5.35 -12.71
N ARG A 193 7.52 5.55 -12.92
CA ARG A 193 6.62 4.51 -13.47
C ARG A 193 7.06 3.94 -14.83
N ASN A 194 7.81 4.72 -15.61
CA ASN A 194 8.27 4.36 -16.95
C ASN A 194 9.60 3.58 -16.93
N GLN A 195 10.20 3.33 -15.76
CA GLN A 195 11.52 2.70 -15.66
C GLN A 195 11.47 1.21 -16.02
N ASN A 196 10.50 0.47 -15.51
CA ASN A 196 10.29 -0.94 -15.86
C ASN A 196 8.85 -1.43 -15.57
N LEU A 197 8.57 -2.70 -15.91
CA LEU A 197 7.27 -3.33 -15.69
C LEU A 197 6.82 -3.26 -14.21
N LEU A 198 7.73 -3.47 -13.24
CA LEU A 198 7.38 -3.45 -11.83
C LEU A 198 6.96 -2.05 -11.37
N THR A 199 7.69 -1.01 -11.78
CA THR A 199 7.35 0.39 -11.45
C THR A 199 6.03 0.81 -12.10
N ARG A 200 5.75 0.31 -13.31
CA ARG A 200 4.48 0.54 -14.01
C ARG A 200 3.32 -0.14 -13.29
N CYS A 201 3.45 -1.42 -12.95
CA CYS A 201 2.43 -2.14 -12.19
C CYS A 201 2.17 -1.49 -10.82
N GLN A 202 3.21 -1.07 -10.10
CA GLN A 202 3.05 -0.32 -8.84
C GLN A 202 2.24 0.98 -9.01
N ASN A 203 2.51 1.76 -10.08
CA ASN A 203 1.70 2.93 -10.39
C ASN A 203 0.24 2.55 -10.64
N ASN A 204 0.01 1.50 -11.41
CA ASN A 204 -1.32 1.05 -11.78
C ASN A 204 -2.11 0.54 -10.55
N GLU A 205 -1.42 -0.08 -9.59
CA GLU A 205 -1.98 -0.41 -8.28
C GLU A 205 -2.41 0.84 -7.50
N TYR A 206 -1.58 1.88 -7.47
CA TYR A 206 -1.91 3.15 -6.80
C TYR A 206 -3.07 3.88 -7.49
N THR A 207 -3.12 3.84 -8.81
CA THR A 207 -4.24 4.38 -9.57
C THR A 207 -5.53 3.59 -9.30
N MET A 208 -5.45 2.26 -9.14
CA MET A 208 -6.58 1.45 -8.68
C MET A 208 -6.96 1.75 -7.22
N ASP A 209 -6.01 1.98 -6.32
CA ASP A 209 -6.29 2.41 -4.95
C ASP A 209 -6.96 3.79 -4.92
N THR A 210 -6.54 4.72 -5.78
CA THR A 210 -7.18 6.03 -5.98
C THR A 210 -8.67 5.86 -6.33
N TYR A 211 -9.00 4.91 -7.20
CA TYR A 211 -10.39 4.59 -7.53
C TYR A 211 -11.17 4.14 -6.29
N PHE A 212 -10.62 3.21 -5.51
CA PHE A 212 -11.27 2.72 -4.30
C PHE A 212 -11.43 3.83 -3.25
N GLN A 213 -10.37 4.57 -2.91
CA GLN A 213 -10.43 5.61 -1.88
C GLN A 213 -11.34 6.77 -2.28
N ALA A 214 -11.34 7.20 -3.55
CA ALA A 214 -12.29 8.19 -4.05
C ALA A 214 -13.75 7.71 -3.96
N GLY A 215 -14.00 6.43 -4.23
CA GLY A 215 -15.30 5.80 -4.05
C GLY A 215 -15.74 5.80 -2.58
N ARG A 216 -14.84 5.41 -1.68
CA ARG A 216 -15.08 5.38 -0.21
C ARG A 216 -15.35 6.78 0.34
N ASP A 217 -14.57 7.77 -0.05
CA ASP A 217 -14.76 9.18 0.31
C ASP A 217 -16.14 9.69 -0.13
N SER A 218 -16.59 9.32 -1.33
CA SER A 218 -17.87 9.78 -1.88
C SER A 218 -19.10 9.30 -1.09
N VAL A 219 -18.97 8.21 -0.34
CA VAL A 219 -20.03 7.64 0.50
C VAL A 219 -19.84 7.95 1.99
N LYS A 220 -18.84 8.79 2.36
CA LYS A 220 -18.38 8.97 3.75
C LYS A 220 -18.10 7.61 4.42
N GLY A 221 -17.39 6.76 3.69
CA GLY A 221 -16.93 5.45 4.15
C GLY A 221 -15.65 5.56 4.99
N ALA A 222 -15.04 4.42 5.30
CA ALA A 222 -13.80 4.34 6.05
C ALA A 222 -12.58 4.53 5.14
N VAL A 223 -12.36 5.76 4.64
CA VAL A 223 -11.13 6.09 3.88
C VAL A 223 -9.91 5.77 4.72
N GLU A 224 -8.89 5.23 4.07
CA GLU A 224 -7.65 4.78 4.72
C GLU A 224 -6.48 5.69 4.33
N LEU A 225 -5.62 6.00 5.29
CA LEU A 225 -4.35 6.68 5.04
C LEU A 225 -3.33 5.73 4.40
N ARG A 226 -2.28 6.30 3.81
CA ARG A 226 -1.26 5.61 3.00
C ARG A 226 0.19 6.02 3.35
N GLY A 227 0.38 6.65 4.51
CA GLY A 227 1.69 6.89 5.13
C GLY A 227 2.55 7.96 4.45
N ASN A 228 2.11 8.51 3.32
CA ASN A 228 2.82 9.54 2.59
C ASN A 228 1.79 10.54 2.04
N GLY A 229 1.99 11.84 2.27
CA GLY A 229 1.01 12.87 1.94
C GLY A 229 -0.27 12.78 2.78
N GLU A 230 -0.14 12.47 4.07
CA GLU A 230 -1.26 12.44 5.02
C GLU A 230 -1.27 13.69 5.90
N LEU A 231 -2.33 14.50 5.79
CA LEU A 231 -2.54 15.69 6.63
C LEU A 231 -3.51 15.34 7.74
N ILE A 232 -3.09 15.48 8.99
CA ILE A 232 -3.83 15.02 10.17
C ILE A 232 -4.04 16.22 11.08
N LYS A 233 -5.27 16.42 11.54
CA LYS A 233 -5.59 17.47 12.50
C LYS A 233 -4.98 17.11 13.86
N ARG A 234 -4.32 18.06 14.51
CA ARG A 234 -3.66 17.83 15.82
C ARG A 234 -4.65 17.25 16.84
N GLU A 235 -5.82 17.86 16.98
CA GLU A 235 -6.84 17.41 17.94
C GLU A 235 -7.25 15.94 17.72
N ALA A 236 -7.32 15.51 16.46
CA ALA A 236 -7.71 14.15 16.11
C ALA A 236 -6.57 13.16 16.40
N LEU A 237 -5.32 13.57 16.14
CA LEU A 237 -4.13 12.79 16.46
C LEU A 237 -3.95 12.63 17.99
N GLU A 238 -4.25 13.67 18.76
CA GLU A 238 -4.24 13.64 20.22
C GLU A 238 -5.37 12.76 20.79
N ASP A 239 -6.59 12.81 20.24
CA ASP A 239 -7.72 11.96 20.69
C ASP A 239 -7.48 10.45 20.49
N ILE A 240 -6.58 10.08 19.57
CA ILE A 240 -6.19 8.68 19.34
C ILE A 240 -4.86 8.31 20.03
N ASP A 241 -4.25 9.20 20.81
CA ASP A 241 -2.96 9.00 21.49
C ASP A 241 -1.76 8.82 20.52
N GLY A 242 -1.75 9.53 19.40
CA GLY A 242 -0.63 9.53 18.45
C GLY A 242 -0.52 8.27 17.58
N TRP A 243 0.69 7.92 17.15
CA TRP A 243 0.95 6.71 16.36
C TRP A 243 1.14 5.47 17.25
N ASN A 244 0.65 4.31 16.82
CA ASN A 244 0.86 3.06 17.55
C ASN A 244 2.24 2.45 17.24
N ASN A 245 3.16 2.48 18.21
CA ASN A 245 4.52 1.94 18.03
C ASN A 245 4.60 0.41 17.78
N TYR A 246 3.50 -0.34 18.01
CA TYR A 246 3.48 -1.81 17.93
C TYR A 246 2.72 -2.37 16.71
N THR A 247 2.36 -1.51 15.77
CA THR A 247 1.80 -1.90 14.47
C THR A 247 2.90 -2.24 13.45
N ILE A 248 2.51 -2.65 12.24
CA ILE A 248 3.41 -2.81 11.08
C ILE A 248 3.09 -1.74 10.01
N VAL A 249 1.84 -1.27 10.00
CA VAL A 249 1.24 -0.31 9.06
C VAL A 249 0.57 0.76 9.90
N ASP A 250 1.28 1.85 10.12
CA ASP A 250 0.94 2.90 11.08
C ASP A 250 -0.18 3.81 10.57
N ASP A 251 -0.18 4.10 9.27
CA ASP A 251 -1.22 4.78 8.51
C ASP A 251 -2.60 4.09 8.59
N LEU A 252 -2.65 2.78 8.36
CA LEU A 252 -3.87 2.00 8.40
C LEU A 252 -4.37 1.84 9.84
N ASP A 253 -3.48 1.63 10.79
CA ASP A 253 -3.81 1.61 12.22
C ASP A 253 -4.44 2.94 12.65
N MET A 254 -3.79 4.06 12.30
CA MET A 254 -4.25 5.42 12.62
C MET A 254 -5.63 5.71 12.02
N SER A 255 -5.82 5.51 10.71
CA SER A 255 -7.13 5.72 10.07
C SER A 255 -8.24 4.89 10.73
N THR A 256 -7.95 3.65 11.14
CA THR A 256 -8.93 2.80 11.86
C THR A 256 -9.31 3.40 13.21
N ARG A 257 -8.32 3.85 13.99
CA ARG A 257 -8.56 4.47 15.30
C ARG A 257 -9.33 5.79 15.18
N LEU A 258 -9.03 6.61 14.16
CA LEU A 258 -9.78 7.83 13.83
C LEU A 258 -11.26 7.50 13.58
N HIS A 259 -11.55 6.56 12.67
CA HIS A 259 -12.93 6.13 12.39
C HIS A 259 -13.64 5.57 13.63
N ILE A 260 -12.95 4.77 14.44
CA ILE A 260 -13.51 4.21 15.69
C ILE A 260 -13.87 5.33 16.69
N ARG A 261 -13.08 6.40 16.74
CA ARG A 261 -13.33 7.59 17.56
C ARG A 261 -14.36 8.54 16.96
N GLY A 262 -14.80 8.31 15.73
CA GLY A 262 -15.86 9.09 15.06
C GLY A 262 -15.35 10.21 14.17
N TRP A 263 -14.04 10.32 13.96
CA TRP A 263 -13.45 11.22 12.97
C TRP A 263 -13.66 10.66 11.57
N ASP A 264 -13.94 11.55 10.62
CA ASP A 264 -13.93 11.25 9.20
C ASP A 264 -12.51 11.37 8.65
N VAL A 265 -12.19 10.56 7.65
CA VAL A 265 -10.94 10.64 6.89
C VAL A 265 -11.31 10.90 5.45
N ARG A 266 -10.71 11.92 4.84
CA ARG A 266 -11.04 12.35 3.48
C ARG A 266 -9.92 11.99 2.50
N TYR A 267 -10.26 11.91 1.22
CA TYR A 267 -9.30 11.61 0.16
C TYR A 267 -9.25 12.76 -0.85
N CYS A 268 -8.10 13.42 -0.97
CA CYS A 268 -7.89 14.52 -1.92
C CYS A 268 -7.21 13.98 -3.20
N ILE A 269 -7.96 13.98 -4.30
CA ILE A 269 -7.47 13.48 -5.60
C ILE A 269 -6.53 14.48 -6.27
N ASP A 270 -6.74 15.78 -6.01
CA ASP A 270 -6.08 16.87 -6.72
C ASP A 270 -4.71 17.24 -6.13
N ALA A 271 -4.47 16.88 -4.86
CA ALA A 271 -3.16 16.93 -4.23
C ALA A 271 -2.41 15.61 -4.47
N VAL A 272 -1.25 15.67 -5.13
CA VAL A 272 -0.48 14.49 -5.54
C VAL A 272 0.87 14.48 -4.86
N VAL A 273 1.18 13.36 -4.20
CA VAL A 273 2.52 13.04 -3.71
C VAL A 273 3.15 11.98 -4.60
N TYR A 274 4.34 12.30 -5.11
CA TYR A 274 5.14 11.40 -5.93
C TYR A 274 6.20 10.72 -5.07
N GLU A 275 6.37 9.41 -5.26
CA GLU A 275 7.42 8.62 -4.60
C GLU A 275 8.15 7.71 -5.59
N GLU A 276 9.31 7.20 -5.18
CA GLU A 276 10.09 6.28 -5.99
C GLU A 276 9.57 4.84 -5.86
N GLY A 277 9.18 4.26 -6.99
CA GLY A 277 8.77 2.87 -7.10
C GLY A 277 9.96 1.92 -7.09
N ILE A 278 9.74 0.74 -6.53
CA ILE A 278 10.79 -0.28 -6.39
C ILE A 278 11.05 -0.95 -7.73
N THR A 279 12.31 -1.02 -8.14
CA THR A 279 12.70 -1.53 -9.47
C THR A 279 12.97 -3.04 -9.49
N TYR A 280 13.10 -3.67 -8.32
CA TYR A 280 13.46 -5.08 -8.17
C TYR A 280 12.35 -5.91 -7.49
N LEU A 281 12.17 -7.15 -7.95
CA LEU A 281 11.07 -8.02 -7.51
C LEU A 281 11.15 -8.38 -6.02
N TRP A 282 12.34 -8.72 -5.51
CA TRP A 282 12.47 -9.19 -4.12
C TRP A 282 12.23 -8.10 -3.08
N PRO A 283 12.82 -6.90 -3.20
CA PRO A 283 12.46 -5.77 -2.33
C PRO A 283 10.96 -5.44 -2.40
N LEU A 284 10.36 -5.46 -3.60
CA LEU A 284 8.93 -5.23 -3.79
C LEU A 284 8.08 -6.28 -3.07
N PHE A 285 8.42 -7.56 -3.23
CA PHE A 285 7.73 -8.66 -2.54
C PHE A 285 7.81 -8.52 -1.01
N ARG A 286 8.98 -8.11 -0.46
CA ARG A 286 9.13 -7.86 0.98
C ARG A 286 8.21 -6.73 1.46
N GLN A 287 8.09 -5.66 0.67
CA GLN A 287 7.21 -4.53 0.96
C GLN A 287 5.73 -4.96 0.94
N ARG A 288 5.27 -5.59 -0.15
CA ARG A 288 3.87 -6.06 -0.28
C ARG A 288 3.49 -7.08 0.79
N ARG A 289 4.42 -7.97 1.17
CA ARG A 289 4.26 -8.88 2.32
C ARG A 289 4.04 -8.11 3.64
N ARG A 290 4.84 -7.07 3.91
CA ARG A 290 4.72 -6.23 5.10
C ARG A 290 3.36 -5.53 5.14
N TRP A 291 2.95 -4.94 4.03
CA TRP A 291 1.65 -4.28 3.90
C TRP A 291 0.50 -5.24 4.13
N LEU A 292 0.49 -6.39 3.45
CA LEU A 292 -0.59 -7.36 3.58
C LEU A 292 -0.72 -7.92 5.01
N GLU A 293 0.41 -8.24 5.64
CA GLU A 293 0.42 -8.69 7.03
C GLU A 293 -0.12 -7.62 7.97
N GLY A 294 0.34 -6.38 7.82
CA GLY A 294 -0.14 -5.26 8.60
C GLY A 294 -1.65 -5.07 8.45
N THR A 295 -2.14 -5.04 7.21
CA THR A 295 -3.56 -4.85 6.89
C THR A 295 -4.43 -5.93 7.54
N ILE A 296 -4.09 -7.21 7.35
CA ILE A 296 -4.88 -8.32 7.92
C ILE A 296 -4.86 -8.27 9.45
N ARG A 297 -3.68 -8.09 10.08
CA ARG A 297 -3.58 -8.02 11.55
C ARG A 297 -4.39 -6.86 12.11
N ARG A 298 -4.31 -5.69 11.51
CA ARG A 298 -5.08 -4.50 11.88
C ARG A 298 -6.59 -4.75 11.80
N TYR A 299 -7.09 -5.36 10.73
CA TYR A 299 -8.51 -5.75 10.65
C TYR A 299 -8.90 -6.71 11.78
N LEU A 300 -8.07 -7.72 12.07
CA LEU A 300 -8.34 -8.69 13.15
C LEU A 300 -8.36 -8.02 14.54
N GLU A 301 -7.38 -7.14 14.80
CA GLU A 301 -7.20 -6.45 16.07
C GLU A 301 -8.37 -5.52 16.41
N TYR A 302 -8.80 -4.73 15.43
CA TYR A 302 -9.83 -3.70 15.60
C TYR A 302 -11.25 -4.15 15.20
N SER A 303 -11.43 -5.34 14.64
CA SER A 303 -12.75 -5.87 14.21
C SER A 303 -13.87 -5.66 15.23
N GLY A 304 -13.64 -6.08 16.48
CA GLY A 304 -14.61 -5.93 17.57
C GLY A 304 -14.89 -4.46 17.92
N ALA A 305 -13.86 -3.62 17.99
CA ALA A 305 -14.00 -2.20 18.31
C ALA A 305 -14.74 -1.43 17.20
N ALA A 306 -14.43 -1.71 15.94
CA ALA A 306 -15.12 -1.13 14.79
C ALA A 306 -16.61 -1.49 14.77
N LEU A 307 -16.95 -2.76 15.04
CA LEU A 307 -18.35 -3.21 15.07
C LEU A 307 -19.13 -2.61 16.25
N THR A 308 -18.52 -2.54 17.43
CA THR A 308 -19.18 -2.13 18.68
C THR A 308 -19.14 -0.63 18.96
N SER A 309 -18.26 0.14 18.31
CA SER A 309 -18.14 1.59 18.54
C SER A 309 -19.46 2.32 18.23
N LYS A 310 -19.93 3.14 19.17
CA LYS A 310 -21.11 4.00 18.96
C LYS A 310 -20.77 5.30 18.21
N LYS A 311 -19.48 5.70 18.20
CA LYS A 311 -19.02 6.92 17.53
C LYS A 311 -18.76 6.71 16.04
N MET A 312 -18.31 5.53 15.66
CA MET A 312 -18.07 5.19 14.26
C MET A 312 -19.38 5.14 13.47
N SER A 313 -19.42 5.85 12.34
CA SER A 313 -20.62 5.94 11.50
C SER A 313 -20.99 4.58 10.90
N LEU A 314 -22.29 4.34 10.69
CA LEU A 314 -22.76 3.09 10.06
C LEU A 314 -22.20 2.92 8.65
N ARG A 315 -22.02 4.02 7.91
CA ARG A 315 -21.46 4.01 6.55
C ARG A 315 -20.01 3.53 6.56
N ALA A 316 -19.19 4.06 7.47
CA ALA A 316 -17.81 3.62 7.66
C ALA A 316 -17.73 2.15 8.08
N LYS A 317 -18.62 1.66 8.96
CA LYS A 317 -18.66 0.25 9.36
C LYS A 317 -18.98 -0.69 8.20
N LEU A 318 -20.01 -0.36 7.43
CA LEU A 318 -20.43 -1.14 6.26
C LEU A 318 -19.35 -1.14 5.18
N ASP A 319 -18.75 0.02 4.89
CA ASP A 319 -17.63 0.13 3.95
C ASP A 319 -16.41 -0.67 4.41
N MET A 320 -15.98 -0.54 5.67
CA MET A 320 -14.86 -1.31 6.22
C MET A 320 -15.11 -2.82 6.13
N THR A 321 -16.36 -3.26 6.34
CA THR A 321 -16.78 -4.66 6.19
C THR A 321 -16.82 -5.10 4.72
N ALA A 322 -17.25 -4.22 3.81
CA ALA A 322 -17.20 -4.50 2.38
C ALA A 322 -15.74 -4.61 1.89
N TYR A 323 -14.86 -3.71 2.35
CA TYR A 323 -13.47 -3.68 1.90
C TYR A 323 -12.66 -4.87 2.41
N ILE A 324 -12.86 -5.34 3.66
CA ILE A 324 -12.14 -6.54 4.15
C ILE A 324 -12.49 -7.80 3.33
N SER A 325 -13.67 -7.85 2.70
CA SER A 325 -14.09 -9.01 1.91
C SER A 325 -13.16 -9.32 0.73
N GLN A 326 -12.37 -8.33 0.26
CA GLN A 326 -11.34 -8.54 -0.77
C GLN A 326 -10.22 -9.47 -0.32
N PHE A 327 -9.94 -9.56 0.99
CA PHE A 327 -8.93 -10.47 1.55
C PHE A 327 -9.52 -11.86 1.88
N ILE A 328 -10.82 -11.93 2.13
CA ILE A 328 -11.54 -13.19 2.36
C ILE A 328 -11.70 -13.95 1.04
N MET A 329 -11.87 -13.25 -0.08
CA MET A 329 -12.17 -13.85 -1.37
C MET A 329 -11.07 -14.83 -1.87
N PRO A 330 -9.76 -14.48 -1.90
CA PRO A 330 -8.73 -15.43 -2.32
C PRO A 330 -8.70 -16.69 -1.44
N LEU A 331 -8.90 -16.52 -0.13
CA LEU A 331 -8.99 -17.62 0.83
C LEU A 331 -10.21 -18.51 0.55
N TRP A 332 -11.39 -17.92 0.37
CA TRP A 332 -12.61 -18.63 0.00
C TRP A 332 -12.40 -19.42 -1.29
N PHE A 333 -11.91 -18.76 -2.34
CA PHE A 333 -11.70 -19.37 -3.66
C PHE A 333 -10.82 -20.62 -3.57
N LEU A 334 -9.72 -20.55 -2.82
CA LEU A 334 -8.83 -21.70 -2.66
C LEU A 334 -9.46 -22.81 -1.81
N MET A 335 -10.08 -22.46 -0.68
CA MET A 335 -10.76 -23.45 0.18
C MET A 335 -11.84 -24.21 -0.60
N GLU A 336 -12.59 -23.49 -1.44
CA GLU A 336 -13.55 -24.08 -2.34
C GLU A 336 -12.90 -25.05 -3.32
N LEU A 337 -11.83 -24.63 -4.00
CA LEU A 337 -11.11 -25.46 -4.95
C LEU A 337 -10.56 -26.73 -4.27
N THR A 338 -9.98 -26.61 -3.08
CA THR A 338 -9.45 -27.74 -2.30
C THR A 338 -10.56 -28.71 -1.89
N ILE A 339 -11.68 -28.24 -1.35
CA ILE A 339 -12.81 -29.11 -0.96
C ILE A 339 -13.36 -29.82 -2.20
N ARG A 340 -13.50 -29.14 -3.33
CA ARG A 340 -14.00 -29.73 -4.58
C ARG A 340 -13.05 -30.79 -5.13
N ILE A 341 -11.75 -30.52 -5.15
CA ILE A 341 -10.74 -31.49 -5.54
C ILE A 341 -10.86 -32.75 -4.67
N PHE A 342 -10.99 -32.59 -3.35
CA PHE A 342 -11.18 -33.71 -2.44
C PHE A 342 -12.45 -34.53 -2.75
N LYS A 343 -13.60 -33.87 -2.96
CA LYS A 343 -14.85 -34.55 -3.33
C LYS A 343 -14.76 -35.30 -4.66
N VAL A 344 -14.04 -34.75 -5.65
CA VAL A 344 -13.81 -35.42 -6.93
C VAL A 344 -12.95 -36.67 -6.74
N PHE A 345 -11.88 -36.60 -5.93
CA PHE A 345 -11.05 -37.76 -5.61
C PHE A 345 -11.80 -38.82 -4.79
N ALA A 346 -12.66 -38.39 -3.87
CA ALA A 346 -13.54 -39.27 -3.08
C ALA A 346 -14.67 -39.91 -3.91
N LYS A 347 -14.85 -39.50 -5.18
CA LYS A 347 -15.95 -39.89 -6.07
C LYS A 347 -17.35 -39.43 -5.62
N ASP A 348 -17.40 -38.47 -4.70
CA ASP A 348 -18.63 -37.81 -4.24
C ASP A 348 -19.07 -36.67 -5.18
N ALA A 349 -18.21 -36.27 -6.13
CA ALA A 349 -18.48 -35.23 -7.10
C ALA A 349 -17.88 -35.55 -8.47
N SER A 350 -18.55 -35.12 -9.53
CA SER A 350 -18.07 -35.24 -10.90
C SER A 350 -16.99 -34.20 -11.23
N PRO A 351 -15.96 -34.53 -12.05
CA PRO A 351 -14.88 -33.61 -12.42
C PRO A 351 -15.34 -32.29 -13.05
N HIS A 352 -16.51 -32.26 -13.71
CA HIS A 352 -17.01 -31.05 -14.35
C HIS A 352 -17.26 -29.89 -13.37
N MET A 353 -17.40 -30.18 -12.08
CA MET A 353 -17.53 -29.19 -11.03
C MET A 353 -16.24 -28.35 -10.86
N LEU A 354 -15.07 -28.83 -11.29
CA LEU A 354 -13.85 -28.02 -11.26
C LEU A 354 -13.91 -26.86 -12.26
N PHE A 355 -14.57 -27.04 -13.42
CA PHE A 355 -14.71 -25.99 -14.43
C PHE A 355 -15.48 -24.79 -13.92
N SER A 356 -16.52 -24.99 -13.11
CA SER A 356 -17.29 -23.86 -12.58
C SER A 356 -16.47 -22.98 -11.62
N SER A 357 -15.56 -23.59 -10.85
CA SER A 357 -14.63 -22.83 -9.99
C SER A 357 -13.59 -22.07 -10.83
N ILE A 358 -13.07 -22.67 -11.91
CA ILE A 358 -12.18 -21.98 -12.84
C ILE A 358 -12.87 -20.77 -13.48
N ILE A 359 -14.12 -20.92 -13.94
CA ILE A 359 -14.92 -19.83 -14.51
C ILE A 359 -15.03 -18.67 -13.53
N ILE A 360 -15.26 -18.95 -12.25
CA ILE A 360 -15.36 -17.89 -11.24
C ILE A 360 -14.02 -17.20 -11.01
N GLY A 361 -12.91 -17.94 -11.01
CA GLY A 361 -11.57 -17.33 -10.98
C GLY A 361 -11.36 -16.35 -12.14
N VAL A 362 -11.83 -16.72 -13.34
CA VAL A 362 -11.81 -15.83 -14.52
C VAL A 362 -12.71 -14.60 -14.32
N VAL A 363 -13.90 -14.76 -13.75
CA VAL A 363 -14.81 -13.63 -13.45
C VAL A 363 -14.19 -12.66 -12.44
N ILE A 364 -13.55 -13.17 -11.38
CA ILE A 364 -12.83 -12.35 -10.40
C ILE A 364 -11.69 -11.59 -11.07
N GLY A 365 -10.87 -12.30 -11.86
CA GLY A 365 -9.78 -11.69 -12.62
C GLY A 365 -10.26 -10.61 -13.59
N ALA A 366 -11.38 -10.85 -14.27
CA ALA A 366 -12.04 -9.87 -15.13
C ALA A 366 -12.51 -8.64 -14.33
N GLY A 367 -13.01 -8.82 -13.11
CA GLY A 367 -13.36 -7.72 -12.21
C GLY A 367 -12.18 -6.80 -11.88
N PHE A 368 -11.04 -7.38 -11.48
CA PHE A 368 -9.81 -6.62 -11.23
C PHE A 368 -9.28 -5.94 -12.50
N PHE A 369 -9.30 -6.64 -13.63
CA PHE A 369 -8.93 -6.07 -14.94
C PHE A 369 -9.80 -4.86 -15.29
N MET A 370 -11.12 -4.97 -15.12
CA MET A 370 -12.05 -3.87 -15.40
C MET A 370 -11.85 -2.69 -14.45
N ALA A 371 -11.57 -2.96 -13.17
CA ALA A 371 -11.25 -1.92 -12.19
C ALA A 371 -9.95 -1.18 -12.55
N ALA A 372 -8.87 -1.91 -12.85
CA ALA A 372 -7.59 -1.34 -13.27
C ALA A 372 -7.71 -0.55 -14.57
N ARG A 373 -8.41 -1.11 -15.58
CA ARG A 373 -8.63 -0.41 -16.85
C ARG A 373 -9.44 0.88 -16.64
N TYR A 374 -10.50 0.81 -15.82
CA TYR A 374 -11.31 1.98 -15.51
C TYR A 374 -10.50 3.06 -14.79
N SER A 375 -9.69 2.67 -13.79
CA SER A 375 -8.89 3.62 -13.02
C SER A 375 -7.83 4.31 -13.88
N LEU A 376 -7.08 3.57 -14.70
CA LEU A 376 -6.08 4.12 -15.62
C LEU A 376 -6.69 5.12 -16.60
N ARG A 377 -7.87 4.80 -17.16
CA ARG A 377 -8.62 5.72 -18.02
C ARG A 377 -9.05 6.99 -17.30
N ARG A 378 -9.43 6.87 -16.03
CA ARG A 378 -10.13 7.92 -15.28
C ARG A 378 -9.19 8.89 -14.58
N TYR A 379 -8.07 8.41 -14.05
CA TYR A 379 -7.17 9.16 -13.18
C TYR A 379 -5.78 9.40 -13.81
N ASP A 380 -5.36 8.55 -14.76
CA ASP A 380 -4.12 8.73 -15.52
C ASP A 380 -4.38 9.19 -16.96
N PHE A 381 -5.64 9.42 -17.32
CA PHE A 381 -6.09 9.88 -18.64
C PHE A 381 -5.57 9.03 -19.82
N MET A 382 -5.22 7.78 -19.54
CA MET A 382 -4.55 6.89 -20.49
C MET A 382 -5.44 6.56 -21.70
N PRO A 383 -4.92 6.41 -22.93
CA PRO A 383 -5.70 5.97 -24.09
C PRO A 383 -6.34 4.59 -23.92
N ARG A 384 -7.37 4.29 -24.71
CA ARG A 384 -8.19 3.07 -24.55
C ARG A 384 -7.39 1.77 -24.73
N LEU A 385 -6.47 1.75 -25.69
CA LEU A 385 -5.66 0.57 -25.99
C LEU A 385 -4.57 0.36 -24.93
N ASP A 386 -3.83 1.41 -24.61
CA ASP A 386 -2.77 1.36 -23.59
C ASP A 386 -3.32 0.94 -22.23
N ALA A 387 -4.47 1.52 -21.82
CA ALA A 387 -5.14 1.13 -20.57
C ALA A 387 -5.61 -0.33 -20.57
N THR A 388 -5.84 -0.93 -21.74
CA THR A 388 -6.18 -2.36 -21.84
C THR A 388 -4.95 -3.22 -21.61
N PHE A 389 -3.86 -2.92 -22.30
CA PHE A 389 -2.62 -3.70 -22.19
C PHE A 389 -2.02 -3.58 -20.79
N GLU A 390 -1.92 -2.35 -20.26
CA GLU A 390 -1.41 -2.12 -18.91
C GLU A 390 -2.30 -2.74 -17.83
N ALA A 391 -3.63 -2.72 -17.99
CA ALA A 391 -4.53 -3.41 -17.06
C ALA A 391 -4.37 -4.93 -17.10
N LEU A 392 -4.13 -5.51 -18.29
CA LEU A 392 -3.88 -6.94 -18.43
C LEU A 392 -2.55 -7.33 -17.76
N GLU A 393 -1.48 -6.60 -18.03
CA GLU A 393 -0.18 -6.77 -17.38
C GLU A 393 -0.31 -6.66 -15.85
N THR A 394 -1.00 -5.63 -15.37
CA THR A 394 -1.22 -5.39 -13.94
C THR A 394 -2.05 -6.51 -13.31
N SER A 395 -3.05 -7.05 -14.02
CA SER A 395 -3.86 -8.16 -13.52
C SER A 395 -3.04 -9.44 -13.33
N ILE A 396 -2.13 -9.74 -14.27
CA ILE A 396 -1.20 -10.87 -14.16
C ILE A 396 -0.25 -10.64 -12.98
N TYR A 397 0.30 -9.44 -12.85
CA TYR A 397 1.15 -9.05 -11.73
C TYR A 397 0.44 -9.20 -10.37
N LEU A 398 -0.81 -8.73 -10.27
CA LEU A 398 -1.62 -8.85 -9.06
C LEU A 398 -1.84 -10.32 -8.68
N PHE A 399 -2.14 -11.16 -9.67
CA PHE A 399 -2.31 -12.60 -9.45
C PHE A 399 -1.01 -13.26 -8.98
N ILE A 400 0.13 -12.96 -9.59
CA ILE A 400 1.42 -13.58 -9.25
C ILE A 400 1.92 -13.14 -7.87
N ILE A 401 1.73 -11.88 -7.48
CA ILE A 401 2.27 -11.35 -6.22
C ILE A 401 1.27 -11.50 -5.07
N TRP A 402 0.05 -10.99 -5.20
CA TRP A 402 -0.85 -10.87 -4.06
C TRP A 402 -1.51 -12.19 -3.66
N PHE A 403 -1.94 -13.02 -4.62
CA PHE A 403 -2.62 -14.27 -4.28
C PHE A 403 -1.74 -15.17 -3.42
N PRO A 404 -0.49 -15.53 -3.82
CA PRO A 404 0.40 -16.32 -2.97
C PRO A 404 0.68 -15.66 -1.61
N LEU A 405 0.81 -14.34 -1.57
CA LEU A 405 1.06 -13.60 -0.33
C LEU A 405 -0.10 -13.71 0.65
N VAL A 406 -1.36 -13.62 0.21
CA VAL A 406 -2.54 -13.75 1.10
C VAL A 406 -2.49 -15.08 1.86
N PHE A 407 -2.17 -16.17 1.17
CA PHE A 407 -2.05 -17.49 1.79
C PHE A 407 -0.87 -17.58 2.75
N TYR A 408 0.30 -17.14 2.29
CA TYR A 408 1.50 -17.14 3.11
C TYR A 408 1.30 -16.34 4.40
N ILE A 409 0.64 -15.18 4.33
CA ILE A 409 0.34 -14.34 5.49
C ILE A 409 -0.70 -14.98 6.39
N GLY A 410 -1.77 -15.57 5.85
CA GLY A 410 -2.75 -16.33 6.64
C GLY A 410 -2.07 -17.44 7.44
N PHE A 411 -1.23 -18.25 6.79
CA PHE A 411 -0.41 -19.27 7.44
C PHE A 411 0.54 -18.68 8.49
N LYS A 412 1.27 -17.61 8.13
CA LYS A 412 2.20 -16.94 9.03
C LYS A 412 1.51 -16.44 10.30
N ILE A 413 0.34 -15.81 10.19
CA ILE A 413 -0.39 -15.31 11.36
C ILE A 413 -0.76 -16.47 12.29
N LEU A 414 -1.32 -17.56 11.74
CA LEU A 414 -1.75 -18.73 12.52
C LEU A 414 -0.60 -19.45 13.22
N PHE A 415 0.50 -19.72 12.50
CA PHE A 415 1.52 -20.66 12.95
C PHE A 415 2.85 -20.02 13.36
N MET A 416 3.17 -18.82 12.86
CA MET A 416 4.46 -18.17 13.10
C MET A 416 4.34 -17.01 14.10
N LYS A 417 5.38 -16.77 14.91
CA LYS A 417 5.40 -15.64 15.86
C LYS A 417 5.28 -14.31 15.12
N LYS A 418 4.56 -13.35 15.71
CA LYS A 418 4.52 -11.96 15.23
C LYS A 418 5.93 -11.40 15.44
N ASN A 419 6.56 -11.01 14.35
CA ASN A 419 7.86 -10.36 14.37
C ASN A 419 7.68 -8.96 13.79
N MET A 420 8.06 -7.92 14.54
CA MET A 420 8.05 -6.53 14.08
C MET A 420 9.26 -6.24 13.18
N ASN A 421 9.43 -7.05 12.14
CA ASN A 421 10.48 -6.81 11.16
C ASN A 421 9.98 -5.79 10.15
N TRP A 422 10.31 -4.52 10.41
CA TRP A 422 9.92 -3.36 9.63
C TRP A 422 10.51 -3.31 8.22
N GLY A 423 11.51 -4.17 7.90
CA GLY A 423 12.09 -4.40 6.57
C GLY A 423 12.07 -3.20 5.61
N LYS A 424 13.20 -2.48 5.52
CA LYS A 424 13.37 -1.25 4.72
C LYS A 424 12.81 -1.40 3.30
N THR A 425 12.08 -0.38 2.85
CA THR A 425 11.87 -0.15 1.42
C THR A 425 13.17 0.45 0.88
N ALA A 426 13.84 -0.26 0.00
CA ALA A 426 15.09 0.20 -0.59
C ALA A 426 14.83 1.34 -1.59
N HIS A 427 15.15 2.56 -1.21
CA HIS A 427 15.28 3.73 -2.10
C HIS A 427 16.78 4.01 -2.29
N GLY A 428 17.19 4.57 -3.43
CA GLY A 428 18.62 4.83 -3.72
C GLY A 428 19.53 3.62 -3.97
N LEU A 429 19.10 2.37 -3.67
CA LEU A 429 19.85 1.13 -3.91
C LEU A 429 20.16 0.85 -5.39
N VAL A 430 19.66 1.66 -6.33
CA VAL A 430 20.03 1.54 -7.74
C VAL A 430 21.55 1.49 -7.88
N LYS A 431 22.33 2.26 -7.12
CA LYS A 431 23.80 2.23 -7.25
C LYS A 431 24.45 1.03 -6.55
N GLU A 432 24.07 0.71 -5.31
CA GLU A 432 24.70 -0.39 -4.55
C GLU A 432 24.27 -1.79 -5.04
N GLU A 433 22.99 -2.01 -5.34
CA GLU A 433 22.53 -3.26 -5.92
C GLU A 433 22.96 -3.39 -7.39
N GLU A 434 23.02 -2.30 -8.18
CA GLU A 434 23.67 -2.40 -9.50
C GLU A 434 25.15 -2.72 -9.38
N ALA A 435 25.88 -2.16 -8.41
CA ALA A 435 27.29 -2.47 -8.19
C ALA A 435 27.45 -3.95 -7.81
N SER A 436 26.60 -4.47 -6.91
CA SER A 436 26.56 -5.87 -6.51
C SER A 436 26.22 -6.81 -7.67
N ILE A 437 25.18 -6.49 -8.45
CA ILE A 437 24.76 -7.26 -9.62
C ILE A 437 25.82 -7.21 -10.74
N LYS A 438 26.39 -6.03 -11.02
CA LYS A 438 27.50 -5.87 -11.98
C LYS A 438 28.72 -6.67 -11.54
N ALA A 439 29.05 -6.67 -10.25
CA ALA A 439 30.13 -7.49 -9.70
C ALA A 439 29.86 -9.00 -9.84
N PHE A 440 28.62 -9.43 -9.57
CA PHE A 440 28.19 -10.81 -9.76
C PHE A 440 28.27 -11.25 -11.23
N ILE A 441 27.73 -10.45 -12.16
CA ILE A 441 27.77 -10.73 -13.61
C ILE A 441 29.22 -10.79 -14.11
N LYS A 442 30.08 -9.85 -13.68
CA LYS A 442 31.51 -9.85 -14.05
C LYS A 442 32.21 -11.15 -13.61
N LYS A 443 31.93 -11.60 -12.38
CA LYS A 443 32.50 -12.85 -11.84
C LYS A 443 32.07 -14.09 -12.62
N GLU A 444 30.82 -14.18 -13.04
CA GLU A 444 30.32 -15.32 -13.84
C GLU A 444 30.82 -15.28 -15.29
N LEU A 445 31.01 -14.09 -15.88
CA LEU A 445 31.64 -13.94 -17.19
C LEU A 445 33.11 -14.39 -17.17
N GLU A 446 33.87 -14.07 -16.12
CA GLU A 446 35.25 -14.53 -15.95
C GLU A 446 35.35 -16.05 -15.81
N LYS A 447 34.47 -16.66 -15.00
CA LYS A 447 34.38 -18.13 -14.91
C LYS A 447 34.11 -18.77 -16.27
N THR A 448 33.16 -18.22 -17.03
CA THR A 448 32.79 -18.74 -18.35
C THR A 448 33.96 -18.65 -19.33
N LYS A 449 34.68 -17.51 -19.34
CA LYS A 449 35.89 -17.35 -20.17
C LYS A 449 36.98 -18.36 -19.81
N ASN A 450 37.21 -18.60 -18.51
CA ASN A 450 38.20 -19.57 -18.06
C ASN A 450 37.81 -20.99 -18.47
N TYR A 451 36.54 -21.37 -18.34
CA TYR A 451 36.03 -22.66 -18.78
C TYR A 451 36.21 -22.86 -20.29
N THR A 452 35.87 -21.86 -21.10
CA THR A 452 36.04 -21.91 -22.56
C THR A 452 37.52 -22.04 -22.95
N LYS A 453 38.41 -21.33 -22.25
CA LYS A 453 39.86 -21.41 -22.48
C LYS A 453 40.39 -22.80 -22.15
N GLU A 454 40.02 -23.36 -21.00
CA GLU A 454 40.42 -24.70 -20.58
C GLU A 454 39.89 -25.77 -21.54
N TYR A 455 38.64 -25.65 -21.97
CA TYR A 455 38.03 -26.55 -22.95
C TYR A 455 38.75 -26.48 -24.31
N THR A 456 39.09 -25.26 -24.76
CA THR A 456 39.82 -25.05 -26.02
C THR A 456 41.22 -25.65 -25.97
N GLU A 457 41.94 -25.49 -24.86
CA GLU A 457 43.26 -26.12 -24.67
C GLU A 457 43.18 -27.65 -24.62
N LYS A 458 42.18 -28.20 -23.93
CA LYS A 458 41.90 -29.65 -23.95
C LYS A 458 41.56 -30.16 -25.35
N LEU A 459 40.85 -29.36 -26.16
CA LEU A 459 40.52 -29.72 -27.54
C LEU A 459 41.77 -29.70 -28.43
N LYS A 460 42.64 -28.69 -28.27
CA LYS A 460 43.92 -28.60 -28.98
C LYS A 460 44.84 -29.77 -28.63
N GLN A 461 44.94 -30.15 -27.36
CA GLN A 461 45.70 -31.33 -26.93
C GLN A 461 45.17 -32.61 -27.58
N LYS A 462 43.85 -32.84 -27.55
CA LYS A 462 43.23 -34.00 -28.21
C LYS A 462 43.41 -34.03 -29.73
N LEU A 463 43.45 -32.86 -30.37
CA LEU A 463 43.69 -32.76 -31.81
C LEU A 463 45.17 -33.02 -32.14
N ALA A 464 46.10 -32.55 -31.31
CA ALA A 464 47.52 -32.85 -31.45
C ALA A 464 47.79 -34.37 -31.30
N GLU A 465 47.18 -35.01 -30.30
CA GLU A 465 47.29 -36.47 -30.08
C GLU A 465 46.68 -37.31 -31.23
N LYS A 466 45.74 -36.75 -32.00
CA LYS A 466 45.13 -37.41 -33.17
C LYS A 466 45.87 -37.15 -34.49
N GLY A 467 46.72 -36.14 -34.55
CA GLY A 467 47.50 -35.78 -35.74
C GLY A 467 48.83 -36.52 -35.88
N GLU A 468 49.23 -37.31 -34.88
CA GLU A 468 50.45 -38.13 -34.87
C GLU A 468 50.21 -39.64 -35.15
N LYS A 469 49.07 -39.99 -35.76
CA LYS A 469 48.80 -41.31 -36.35
C LYS A 469 48.42 -41.14 -37.82
#